data_AF-A0A930WAP2-F1
#
_entry.id   AF-A0A930WAP2-F1
#
_cell.length_a   1.000
_cell.length_b   1.000
_cell.length_c   1.000
_cell.angle_alpha   90.00
_cell.angle_beta   90.00
_cell.angle_gamma   90.00
#
_symmetry.space_group_name_H-M   'P 1'
#
loop_
_entity.id
_entity.type
_entity.pdbx_description
1 polymer ?
#
loop_
_entity_poly.entity_id
_entity_poly.type
_entity_poly.pdbx_seq_one_letter_code
_entity_poly.pdbx_strand_id
1 'polypeptide(L)' 'MADAKINIGAFLLEWDTEKEKINRRKHGISFETAGRIFLDANRIEYYDIMHSTDEDR' A
#
# COMPACT_ATOMS: atom_id res chain seq x y z
N MET A 1 17.66 7.40 -3.71
CA MET A 1 16.25 7.31 -3.30
C MET A 1 16.20 6.29 -2.19
N ALA A 2 15.55 6.57 -1.06
CA ALA A 2 15.54 5.65 0.07
C ALA A 2 14.27 4.82 0.01
N ASP A 3 14.43 3.54 -0.31
CA ASP A 3 13.36 2.54 -0.38
C ASP A 3 13.19 1.88 0.98
N ALA A 4 11.98 1.92 1.52
CA ALA A 4 11.59 1.14 2.70
C ALA A 4 11.09 -0.22 2.22
N LYS A 5 11.63 -1.31 2.79
CA LYS A 5 11.16 -2.69 2.54
C LYS A 5 10.81 -3.35 3.86
N ILE A 6 9.63 -3.97 3.91
CA ILE A 6 9.16 -4.70 5.10
C ILE A 6 8.49 -6.01 4.70
N ASN A 7 8.62 -7.02 5.58
CA ASN A 7 7.82 -8.24 5.50
C ASN A 7 6.59 -8.13 6.39
N ILE A 8 5.41 -8.32 5.81
CA ILE A 8 4.13 -8.42 6.51
C ILE A 8 3.54 -9.79 6.18
N GLY A 9 3.66 -10.74 7.11
CA GLY A 9 3.29 -12.13 6.87
C GLY A 9 4.08 -12.75 5.72
N ALA A 10 3.37 -13.20 4.67
CA ALA A 10 3.98 -13.75 3.45
C ALA A 10 4.24 -12.70 2.35
N PHE A 11 4.00 -11.41 2.64
CA PHE A 11 4.12 -10.33 1.66
C PHE A 11 5.38 -9.50 1.92
N LEU A 12 6.15 -9.28 0.85
CA LEU A 12 7.21 -8.27 0.81
C LEU A 12 6.62 -6.99 0.21
N LEU A 13 6.63 -5.91 1.00
CA LEU A 13 6.14 -4.60 0.55
C LEU A 13 7.30 -3.62 0.46
N GLU A 14 7.24 -2.76 -0.55
CA GLU A 14 8.24 -1.73 -0.82
C GLU A 14 7.58 -0.40 -1.15
N TRP A 15 8.15 0.68 -0.64
CA TRP A 15 7.72 2.04 -0.97
C TRP A 15 8.85 3.06 -0.79
N ASP A 16 8.70 4.19 -1.47
CA ASP A 16 9.56 5.35 -1.28
C ASP A 16 9.26 6.04 0.07
N THR A 17 10.32 6.40 0.79
CA THR A 17 10.21 7.03 2.11
C THR A 17 9.61 8.44 2.08
N GLU A 18 9.75 9.20 1.00
CA GLU A 18 9.09 10.50 0.84
C GLU A 18 7.60 10.32 0.59
N LYS A 19 7.20 9.30 -0.19
CA LYS A 19 5.78 8.92 -0.34
C LYS A 19 5.16 8.54 0.99
N GLU A 20 5.85 7.81 1.86
CA GLU A 20 5.37 7.47 3.21
C GLU A 20 5.11 8.72 4.06
N LYS A 21 6.02 9.70 4.05
CA LYS A 21 5.84 10.98 4.75
C LYS A 21 4.61 11.72 4.23
N ILE A 22 4.44 11.77 2.91
CA ILE A 22 3.29 12.40 2.26
C ILE A 22 2.00 11.67 2.64
N ASN A 23 1.98 10.34 2.58
CA ASN A 23 0.83 9.51 2.90
C ASN A 23 0.38 9.73 4.35
N ARG A 24 1.33 9.71 5.30
CA ARG A 24 1.05 9.96 6.71
C ARG A 24 0.48 11.36 6.95
N ARG A 25 0.98 12.37 6.24
CA ARG A 25 0.42 13.74 6.33
C ARG A 25 -0.98 13.84 5.74
N LYS A 26 -1.25 13.16 4.62
CA LYS A 26 -2.54 13.22 3.92
C LYS A 26 -3.64 12.39 4.60
N HIS A 27 -3.28 11.20 5.11
CA HIS A 27 -4.24 10.17 5.52
C HIS A 27 -4.11 9.76 6.99
N GLY A 28 -3.07 10.22 7.70
CA GLY A 28 -2.87 9.90 9.12
C GLY A 28 -2.37 8.48 9.40
N ILE A 29 -2.11 7.67 8.37
CA ILE A 29 -1.66 6.27 8.50
C ILE A 29 -0.39 6.02 7.68
N SER A 30 0.44 5.07 8.15
CA SER A 30 1.62 4.61 7.41
C SER A 30 1.27 3.52 6.40
N PHE A 31 2.09 3.35 5.36
CA PHE A 31 2.00 2.21 4.44
C PHE A 31 2.21 0.87 5.14
N GLU A 32 3.03 0.81 6.19
CA GLU A 32 3.11 -0.38 7.04
C GLU A 32 1.75 -0.72 7.65
N THR A 33 1.05 0.27 8.21
CA THR A 33 -0.27 0.07 8.82
C THR A 33 -1.29 -0.33 7.76
N ALA A 34 -1.33 0.38 6.63
CA ALA A 34 -2.23 0.09 5.52
C ALA A 34 -1.98 -1.30 4.94
N GLY A 35 -0.72 -1.72 4.80
CA GLY A 35 -0.32 -3.03 4.28
C GLY A 35 -0.80 -4.22 5.14
N ARG A 36 -1.19 -4.00 6.40
CA ARG A 36 -1.81 -5.06 7.21
C ARG A 36 -3.14 -5.54 6.66
N ILE A 37 -3.79 -4.80 5.76
CA ILE A 37 -5.01 -5.25 5.08
C ILE A 37 -4.81 -6.56 4.31
N PHE A 38 -3.58 -6.84 3.85
CA PHE A 38 -3.26 -8.10 3.15
C PHE A 38 -3.29 -9.32 4.07
N LEU A 39 -3.25 -9.11 5.39
CA LEU A 39 -3.38 -10.18 6.39
C LEU A 39 -4.85 -10.43 6.79
N ASP A 40 -5.79 -9.59 6.35
CA ASP A 40 -7.19 -9.79 6.66
C ASP A 40 -7.80 -10.86 5.76
N ALA A 41 -8.17 -11.99 6.37
CA ALA A 41 -8.81 -13.12 5.69
C ALA A 41 -10.24 -12.80 5.22
N ASN A 42 -10.86 -11.77 5.80
CA ASN A 42 -12.21 -11.30 5.43
C ASN A 42 -12.17 -10.02 4.59
N ARG A 43 -10.99 -9.65 4.04
CA ARG A 43 -10.91 -8.47 3.18
C ARG A 43 -11.85 -8.60 1.99
N ILE A 44 -12.51 -7.51 1.63
CA ILE A 44 -13.39 -7.46 0.47
C ILE A 44 -12.64 -6.75 -0.65
N GLU A 45 -12.44 -7.43 -1.77
CA GLU A 45 -11.81 -6.88 -2.96
C GLU A 45 -12.88 -6.59 -4.01
N TYR A 46 -12.89 -5.35 -4.52
CA TYR A 46 -13.74 -4.95 -5.62
C TYR A 46 -12.87 -4.50 -6.79
N TYR A 47 -13.17 -5.01 -7.98
CA TYR A 47 -12.49 -4.57 -9.19
C TYR A 47 -13.20 -3.34 -9.74
N ASP A 48 -12.51 -2.20 -9.76
CA ASP A 48 -13.06 -0.97 -10.31
C ASP A 48 -12.86 -0.93 -11.83
N ILE A 49 -13.80 -1.54 -12.56
CA ILE A 49 -13.78 -1.63 -14.03
C ILE A 49 -13.80 -0.22 -14.67
N MET A 50 -14.38 0.79 -14.00
CA MET A 50 -14.57 2.14 -14.57
C MET A 50 -13.28 2.96 -14.60
N HIS A 51 -12.36 2.69 -13.68
CA HIS A 51 -11.08 3.41 -13.54
C HIS A 51 -9.86 2.56 -13.91
N SER A 52 -10.06 1.36 -14.46
CA SER A 52 -9.00 0.40 -14.84
C SER A 52 -8.23 0.76 -16.13
N THR A 53 -8.24 2.01 -16.58
CA THR A 53 -7.45 2.41 -17.76
C THR A 53 -5.97 2.49 -17.39
N ASP A 54 -5.18 1.55 -17.96
CA ASP A 54 -3.72 1.56 -18.15
C ASP A 54 -2.97 2.58 -17.28
N GLU A 55 -2.81 2.29 -15.99
CA GLU A 55 -1.74 2.91 -15.21
C GLU A 55 -0.46 2.14 -15.53
N ASP A 56 0.57 2.86 -16.00
CA ASP A 56 1.95 2.34 -16.10
C ASP A 56 2.35 1.80 -14.72
N ARG A 57 2.29 0.47 -14.59
CA ARG A 57 2.70 -0.25 -13.37
C ARG A 57 4.20 -0.46 -13.34
#